data_AF-A0A9P7P142-F1
#
_entry.id   AF-A0A9P7P142-F1
#
_cell.length_a   1.000
_cell.length_b   1.000
_cell.length_c   1.000
_cell.angle_alpha   90.00
_cell.angle_beta   90.00
_cell.angle_gamma   90.00
#
_symmetry.space_group_name_H-M   'P 1'
#
loop_
_entity.id
_entity.type
_entity.pdbx_description
1 polymer ?
#
loop_
_entity_poly.entity_id
_entity_poly.type
_entity_poly.pdbx_seq_one_letter_code
_entity_poly.pdbx_strand_id
1 'polypeptide(L)'
;MAHVREFDRKLEAEADLKQRLEALRREVVTIVGNMSTETSDAMQPTAQNPAPNLHEQLNLAFRRVALLKAETGRLERQLRLLSGDGS
;
A
#
# COMPACT_ATOMS: atom_id res chain seq x y z
N MET A 1 -16.82 -24.38 24.30
CA MET A 1 -15.90 -24.86 23.25
C MET A 1 -16.11 -24.17 21.90
N ALA A 2 -17.33 -23.98 21.39
CA ALA A 2 -17.55 -23.32 20.08
C ALA A 2 -17.14 -21.83 20.03
N HIS A 3 -17.45 -21.05 21.09
CA HIS A 3 -17.09 -19.63 21.16
C HIS A 3 -15.59 -19.35 21.16
N VAL A 4 -14.78 -20.23 21.75
CA VAL A 4 -13.31 -20.11 21.76
C VAL A 4 -12.76 -20.28 20.34
N ARG A 5 -13.25 -21.29 19.60
CA ARG A 5 -12.84 -21.54 18.21
C ARG A 5 -13.24 -20.40 17.26
N GLU A 6 -14.36 -19.74 17.51
CA GLU A 6 -14.79 -18.58 16.73
C GLU A 6 -13.91 -17.36 17.02
N PHE A 7 -13.54 -17.16 18.29
CA PHE A 7 -12.65 -16.09 18.71
C PHE A 7 -11.23 -16.24 18.13
N ASP A 8 -10.66 -17.44 18.20
CA ASP A 8 -9.34 -17.73 17.64
C ASP A 8 -9.30 -17.46 16.12
N ARG A 9 -10.35 -17.86 15.39
CA ARG A 9 -10.48 -17.58 13.94
C ARG A 9 -10.59 -16.09 13.63
N LYS A 10 -11.28 -15.31 14.47
CA LYS A 10 -11.36 -13.85 14.31
C LYS A 10 -9.99 -13.22 14.55
N LEU A 11 -9.27 -13.63 15.58
CA LEU A 11 -7.90 -13.14 15.83
C LEU A 11 -6.94 -13.46 14.68
N GLU A 12 -7.00 -14.68 14.14
CA GLU A 12 -6.19 -15.07 12.98
C GLU A 12 -6.50 -14.20 11.75
N ALA A 13 -7.79 -14.00 11.45
CA ALA A 13 -8.22 -13.14 10.35
C ALA A 13 -7.81 -11.67 10.56
N GLU A 14 -7.87 -11.18 11.79
CA GLU A 14 -7.41 -9.83 12.15
C GLU A 14 -5.91 -9.67 11.92
N ALA A 15 -5.12 -10.67 12.32
CA ALA A 15 -3.68 -10.68 12.15
C ALA A 15 -3.27 -10.70 10.67
N ASP A 16 -3.95 -11.52 9.84
CA ASP A 16 -3.72 -11.56 8.39
C ASP A 16 -4.02 -10.20 7.73
N LEU A 17 -5.16 -9.59 8.08
CA LEU A 17 -5.52 -8.27 7.56
C LEU A 17 -4.50 -7.19 7.96
N LYS A 18 -4.03 -7.20 9.21
CA LYS A 18 -2.98 -6.28 9.68
C LYS A 18 -1.65 -6.49 8.95
N GLN A 19 -1.26 -7.75 8.71
CA GLN A 19 -0.05 -8.06 7.94
C GLN A 19 -0.14 -7.57 6.49
N ARG A 20 -1.31 -7.75 5.86
CA ARG A 20 -1.57 -7.24 4.51
C ARG A 20 -1.51 -5.72 4.44
N LEU A 21 -2.11 -5.03 5.42
CA LEU A 21 -2.04 -3.56 5.51
C LEU A 21 -0.59 -3.06 5.63
N GLU A 22 0.23 -3.72 6.45
CA GLU A 22 1.65 -3.37 6.58
C GLU A 22 2.45 -3.68 5.31
N ALA A 23 2.09 -4.73 4.56
CA ALA A 23 2.69 -5.00 3.25
C ALA A 23 2.34 -3.89 2.24
N LEU A 24 1.07 -3.49 2.15
CA LEU A 24 0.63 -2.40 1.26
C LEU A 24 1.31 -1.08 1.61
N ARG A 25 1.46 -0.77 2.91
CA ARG A 25 2.16 0.42 3.37
C ARG A 25 3.61 0.43 2.90
N ARG A 26 4.32 -0.69 3.03
CA ARG A 26 5.70 -0.83 2.56
C ARG A 26 5.79 -0.66 1.05
N GLU A 27 4.85 -1.22 0.29
CA GLU A 27 4.81 -1.06 -1.16
C GLU A 27 4.63 0.40 -1.60
N VAL A 28 3.72 1.15 -0.95
CA VAL A 28 3.55 2.58 -1.21
C VAL A 28 4.84 3.36 -0.94
N VAL A 29 5.52 3.08 0.18
CA VAL A 29 6.79 3.72 0.52
C VAL A 29 7.86 3.44 -0.54
N THR A 30 7.97 2.19 -1.00
CA THR A 30 8.90 1.81 -2.08
C THR A 30 8.59 2.55 -3.38
N ILE A 31 7.32 2.61 -3.81
CA ILE A 31 6.93 3.31 -5.04
C ILE A 31 7.28 4.80 -4.95
N VAL A 32 6.91 5.46 -3.85
CA VAL A 32 7.18 6.89 -3.66
C VAL A 32 8.69 7.16 -3.57
N GLY A 33 9.45 6.29 -2.90
CA GLY A 33 10.91 6.37 -2.85
C GLY A 33 11.54 6.33 -4.24
N ASN A 34 11.14 5.35 -5.07
CA ASN A 34 11.63 5.23 -6.44
C ASN A 34 11.27 6.45 -7.29
N MET A 35 10.03 6.96 -7.18
CA MET A 35 9.63 8.20 -7.87
C MET A 35 10.51 9.39 -7.49
N SER A 36 10.83 9.52 -6.20
CA SER A 36 11.68 10.61 -5.70
C SER A 36 13.08 10.53 -6.27
N THR A 37 13.66 9.32 -6.37
CA THR A 37 14.98 9.09 -6.98
C THR A 37 14.96 9.40 -8.47
N GLU A 38 14.01 8.84 -9.22
CA GLU A 38 13.88 9.05 -10.67
C GLU A 38 13.69 10.54 -11.02
N THR A 39 12.89 11.26 -10.22
CA THR A 39 12.69 12.71 -10.40
C THR A 39 13.96 13.50 -10.07
N SER A 40 14.66 13.12 -9.00
CA SER A 40 15.89 13.80 -8.56
C SER A 40 16.99 13.64 -9.59
N ASP A 41 17.18 12.43 -10.13
CA ASP A 41 18.17 12.12 -11.17
C ASP A 41 17.89 12.91 -12.46
N ALA A 42 16.61 13.04 -12.84
CA ALA A 42 16.21 13.82 -14.02
C ALA A 42 16.40 15.34 -13.86
N MET A 43 16.43 15.85 -12.63
CA MET A 43 16.65 17.27 -12.33
C MET A 43 18.14 17.63 -12.16
N GLN A 44 19.05 16.66 -12.16
CA GLN A 44 20.48 16.94 -12.02
C GLN A 44 21.03 17.72 -13.23
N PRO A 45 21.76 18.84 -13.03
CA PRO A 45 22.31 19.65 -14.13
C PRO A 45 23.26 18.90 -15.07
N THR A 46 23.81 17.78 -14.60
CA THR A 46 24.71 16.89 -15.33
C THR A 46 24.01 15.70 -15.98
N ALA A 47 22.67 15.65 -15.97
CA ALA A 47 21.91 14.57 -16.58
C ALA A 47 22.12 14.58 -18.10
N GLN A 48 23.07 13.75 -18.58
CA GLN A 48 23.38 13.61 -20.00
C GLN A 48 22.28 12.88 -20.80
N ASN A 49 21.29 12.30 -20.10
CA ASN A 49 20.09 11.68 -20.67
C ASN A 49 18.88 12.06 -19.81
N PRO A 50 18.09 13.11 -20.16
CA PRO A 50 16.79 13.31 -19.53
C PRO A 50 15.96 12.04 -19.78
N ALA A 51 15.56 11.35 -18.70
CA ALA A 51 14.87 10.06 -18.80
C ALA A 51 13.63 10.21 -19.70
N PRO A 52 13.64 9.66 -20.94
CA PRO A 52 12.60 9.94 -21.93
C PRO A 52 11.22 9.40 -21.49
N ASN A 53 11.19 8.55 -20.47
CA ASN A 53 9.99 7.88 -19.96
C ASN A 53 9.63 8.31 -18.53
N LEU A 54 10.25 9.36 -17.96
CA LEU A 54 9.97 9.79 -16.58
C LEU A 54 8.48 10.08 -16.36
N HIS A 55 7.85 10.77 -17.32
CA HIS A 55 6.42 11.08 -17.23
C HIS A 55 5.54 9.82 -17.21
N GLU A 56 5.89 8.80 -18.00
CA GLU A 56 5.18 7.53 -18.03
C GLU A 56 5.39 6.72 -16.75
N GLN A 57 6.62 6.70 -16.21
CA GLN A 57 6.98 6.04 -14.96
C GLN A 57 6.23 6.68 -13.77
N LEU A 58 6.22 8.02 -13.68
CA LEU A 58 5.46 8.75 -12.67
C LEU A 58 3.96 8.47 -12.79
N ASN A 59 3.40 8.51 -14.00
CA ASN A 59 1.98 8.21 -14.22
C ASN A 59 1.62 6.78 -13.79
N LEU A 60 2.46 5.79 -14.12
CA LEU A 60 2.28 4.41 -13.69
C LEU A 60 2.35 4.29 -12.17
N ALA A 61 3.32 4.95 -11.54
CA ALA A 61 3.49 4.96 -10.09
C ALA A 61 2.28 5.59 -9.37
N PHE A 62 1.77 6.73 -9.85
CA PHE A 62 0.54 7.34 -9.32
C PHE A 62 -0.67 6.40 -9.41
N ARG A 63 -0.83 5.71 -10.55
CA ARG A 63 -1.91 4.71 -10.72
C ARG A 63 -1.77 3.55 -9.73
N ARG A 64 -0.57 3.02 -9.55
CA ARG A 64 -0.30 1.96 -8.57
C ARG A 64 -0.62 2.42 -7.15
N VAL A 65 -0.17 3.61 -6.75
CA VAL A 65 -0.49 4.17 -5.42
C VAL A 65 -1.99 4.37 -5.24
N ALA A 66 -2.72 4.81 -6.27
CA ALA A 66 -4.17 4.95 -6.19
C ALA A 66 -4.89 3.60 -5.96
N LEU A 67 -4.44 2.54 -6.65
CA LEU A 67 -4.97 1.18 -6.45
C LEU A 67 -4.65 0.65 -5.05
N LEU A 68 -3.41 0.84 -4.58
CA LEU A 68 -3.00 0.44 -3.22
C LEU A 68 -3.82 1.19 -2.17
N LYS A 69 -4.07 2.49 -2.35
CA LYS A 69 -4.91 3.28 -1.44
C LYS A 69 -6.35 2.74 -1.39
N ALA A 70 -6.92 2.39 -2.53
CA ALA A 70 -8.27 1.80 -2.59
C ALA A 70 -8.32 0.44 -1.87
N GLU A 71 -7.30 -0.40 -2.07
CA GLU A 71 -7.18 -1.69 -1.40
C GLU A 71 -6.98 -1.54 0.11
N THR A 72 -6.09 -0.65 0.56
CA THR A 72 -5.92 -0.32 1.98
C THR A 72 -7.24 0.07 2.62
N GLY A 73 -8.00 0.98 1.99
CA GLY A 73 -9.31 1.38 2.52
C GLY A 73 -10.34 0.24 2.54
N ARG A 74 -10.24 -0.73 1.62
CA ARG A 74 -11.06 -1.95 1.66
C ARG A 74 -10.70 -2.83 2.85
N LEU A 75 -9.42 -3.08 3.06
CA LEU A 75 -8.92 -3.93 4.16
C LEU A 75 -9.18 -3.28 5.52
N GLU A 76 -9.02 -1.96 5.67
CA GLU A 76 -9.36 -1.23 6.90
C GLU A 76 -10.84 -1.34 7.25
N ARG A 77 -11.74 -1.28 6.25
CA ARG A 77 -13.17 -1.53 6.47
C ARG A 77 -13.44 -2.96 6.90
N GLN A 78 -12.80 -3.94 6.28
CA GLN A 78 -12.92 -5.35 6.68
C GLN A 78 -12.44 -5.57 8.12
N LEU A 79 -11.31 -4.96 8.48
CA LEU A 79 -10.77 -5.02 9.83
C LEU A 79 -11.75 -4.44 10.85
N ARG A 80 -12.32 -3.26 10.57
CA ARG A 80 -13.31 -2.62 11.46
C ARG A 80 -14.56 -3.48 11.68
N LEU A 81 -15.07 -4.10 10.61
CA LEU A 81 -16.22 -5.01 10.70
C LEU A 81 -15.90 -6.26 11.53
N LEU A 82 -14.66 -6.75 11.43
CA LEU A 82 -14.19 -7.93 12.16
C LEU A 82 -13.99 -7.63 13.66
N SER A 83 -13.47 -6.44 13.99
CA SER A 83 -13.20 -6.02 15.38
C SER A 83 -14.47 -5.57 16.15
N GLY A 84 -15.62 -5.45 15.49
CA GLY A 84 -16.89 -5.11 16.14
C GLY A 84 -17.12 -3.61 16.40
N ASP A 85 -16.19 -2.74 16.01
CA ASP A 85 -16.28 -1.26 16.12
C ASP A 85 -17.26 -0.62 15.09
N GLY A 86 -18.21 -1.40 14.58
CA GLY A 86 -19.16 -1.01 13.53
C GLY A 86 -20.63 -1.01 13.95
N SER A 87 -20.92 -0.89 15.26
CA SER A 87 -22.28 -0.78 15.82
C SER A 87 -22.50 0.58 16.46
#